data_AF-A0A8B6D3E1-F1
#
_entry.id   AF-A0A8B6D3E1-F1
#
_cell.length_a   1.000
_cell.length_b   1.000
_cell.length_c   1.000
_cell.angle_alpha   90.00
_cell.angle_beta   90.00
_cell.angle_gamma   90.00
#
_symmetry.space_group_name_H-M   'P 1'
#
loop_
_entity.id
_entity.type
_entity.pdbx_description
1 polymer ?
#
loop_
_entity_poly.entity_id
_entity_poly.type
_entity_poly.pdbx_seq_one_letter_code
_entity_poly.pdbx_strand_id
1 'polypeptide(L)'
;MDSSMCIAFILVVMAIDVSNSFPSVSNKTMDELKTFREKLKQFGVEITNKFSGLDTDLQSMESDIAKRNFEKYNGHCYYFGEDRLSWFNAQRNCQLIGGNLVKIDDSSENSWLKSNTNGAGTGGYWIGLYDLVEGEFRWTNDQEVVSYKNFRSGKPDNAGGREDCVYLYYNTGQWEDYPCKNNLKYICENVFCY
;
A
#
# COMPACT_ATOMS: atom_id res chain seq x y z
N MET A 1 23.49 -9.28 -15.73
CA MET A 1 24.48 -10.23 -15.19
C MET A 1 24.08 -10.47 -13.75
N ASP A 2 23.70 -11.70 -13.46
CA ASP A 2 22.88 -12.08 -12.31
C ASP A 2 23.68 -12.06 -11.00
N SER A 3 23.22 -11.28 -10.01
CA SER A 3 23.80 -11.17 -8.67
C SER A 3 23.86 -12.51 -7.93
N SER A 4 23.04 -13.48 -8.34
CA SER A 4 23.01 -14.86 -7.85
C SER A 4 24.29 -15.63 -8.19
N MET A 5 24.97 -15.29 -9.30
CA MET A 5 26.24 -15.91 -9.68
C MET A 5 27.43 -15.41 -8.84
N CYS A 6 27.40 -14.17 -8.35
CA CYS A 6 28.50 -13.61 -7.54
C CYS A 6 28.57 -14.25 -6.14
N ILE A 7 27.43 -14.52 -5.51
CA ILE A 7 27.39 -15.13 -4.16
C ILE A 7 27.79 -16.61 -4.22
N ALA A 8 27.36 -17.33 -5.26
CA ALA A 8 27.76 -18.72 -5.47
C ALA A 8 29.28 -18.86 -5.68
N PHE A 9 29.91 -17.91 -6.40
CA PHE A 9 31.36 -17.90 -6.58
C PHE A 9 32.13 -17.62 -5.29
N ILE A 10 31.67 -16.70 -4.44
CA ILE A 10 32.34 -16.38 -3.17
C ILE A 10 32.28 -17.58 -2.20
N LEU A 11 31.18 -18.34 -2.18
CA LEU A 11 31.05 -19.54 -1.36
C LEU A 11 31.88 -20.72 -1.88
N VAL A 12 32.05 -20.86 -3.21
CA VAL A 12 32.91 -21.88 -3.81
C VAL A 12 34.39 -21.57 -3.58
N VAL A 13 34.78 -20.29 -3.62
CA VAL A 13 36.17 -19.86 -3.37
C VAL A 13 36.57 -20.02 -1.90
N MET A 14 35.66 -19.84 -0.94
CA MET A 14 35.94 -20.15 0.47
C MET A 14 35.97 -21.67 0.79
N ALA A 15 35.51 -22.53 -0.13
CA ALA A 15 35.52 -23.98 0.07
C ALA A 15 36.78 -24.69 -0.47
N ILE A 16 37.67 -23.99 -1.18
CA ILE A 16 38.76 -24.64 -1.95
C ILE A 16 40.15 -24.58 -1.30
N ASP A 17 40.41 -23.83 -0.24
CA ASP A 17 41.78 -23.74 0.32
C ASP A 17 41.91 -24.06 1.81
N VAL A 18 41.42 -25.23 2.22
CA VAL A 18 41.62 -25.75 3.59
C VAL A 18 42.26 -27.15 3.61
N SER A 19 42.46 -27.81 2.46
CA SER A 19 42.92 -29.20 2.44
C SER A 19 44.44 -29.38 2.59
N ASN A 20 45.26 -28.34 2.46
CA ASN A 20 46.70 -28.52 2.22
C ASN A 20 47.67 -28.03 3.31
N SER A 21 47.21 -27.65 4.52
CA SER A 21 48.13 -27.01 5.51
C SER A 21 48.01 -27.44 6.99
N PHE A 22 47.15 -28.40 7.38
CA PHE A 22 46.97 -28.73 8.80
C PHE A 22 47.22 -30.23 9.12
N PRO A 23 48.28 -30.57 9.89
CA PRO A 23 48.51 -31.93 10.35
C PRO A 23 47.49 -32.31 11.44
N SER A 24 46.79 -33.43 11.21
CA SER A 24 45.82 -34.12 12.08
C SER A 24 44.72 -33.25 12.70
N VAL A 25 43.73 -32.87 11.90
CA VAL A 25 42.41 -32.47 12.42
C VAL A 25 41.80 -33.68 13.13
N SER A 26 41.41 -33.54 14.41
CA SER A 26 40.79 -34.63 15.16
C SER A 26 39.45 -35.05 14.51
N ASN A 27 39.09 -36.33 14.57
CA ASN A 27 37.81 -36.82 14.03
C ASN A 27 36.61 -36.02 14.57
N LYS A 28 36.69 -35.57 15.84
CA LYS A 28 35.69 -34.70 16.47
C LYS A 28 35.53 -33.35 15.76
N THR A 29 36.63 -32.71 15.41
CA THR A 29 36.64 -31.42 14.68
C THR A 29 36.11 -31.58 13.26
N MET A 30 36.39 -32.73 12.61
CA MET A 30 35.86 -33.04 11.28
C MET A 30 34.33 -33.26 11.29
N ASP A 31 33.80 -33.90 12.34
CA ASP A 31 32.36 -34.11 12.49
C ASP A 31 31.60 -32.81 12.83
N GLU A 32 32.21 -31.91 13.60
CA GLU A 32 31.70 -30.55 13.83
C GLU A 32 31.64 -29.75 12.52
N LEU A 33 32.68 -29.82 11.67
CA LEU A 33 32.71 -29.16 10.35
C LEU A 33 31.65 -29.72 9.39
N LYS A 34 31.45 -31.04 9.35
CA LYS A 34 30.36 -31.66 8.57
C LYS A 34 29.00 -31.17 9.06
N THR A 35 28.81 -31.14 10.37
CA THR A 35 27.57 -30.65 10.98
C THR A 35 27.31 -29.19 10.62
N PHE A 36 28.34 -28.34 10.68
CA PHE A 36 28.23 -26.94 10.28
C PHE A 36 27.90 -26.78 8.80
N ARG A 37 28.51 -27.59 7.91
CA ARG A 37 28.21 -27.61 6.47
C ARG A 37 26.75 -27.95 6.19
N GLU A 38 26.20 -28.96 6.86
CA GLU A 38 24.78 -29.32 6.68
C GLU A 38 23.85 -28.21 7.21
N LYS A 39 24.20 -27.54 8.32
CA LYS A 39 23.47 -26.36 8.79
C LYS A 39 23.51 -25.20 7.78
N LEU A 40 24.65 -24.95 7.15
CA LEU A 40 24.76 -23.92 6.09
C LEU A 40 23.90 -24.26 4.86
N LYS A 41 23.86 -25.54 4.45
CA LYS A 41 22.97 -25.98 3.36
C LYS A 41 21.51 -25.75 3.72
N GLN A 42 21.10 -26.13 4.93
CA GLN A 42 19.72 -25.91 5.41
C GLN A 42 19.37 -24.43 5.41
N PHE A 43 20.25 -23.58 5.92
CA PHE A 43 20.05 -22.14 5.92
C PHE A 43 19.90 -21.56 4.50
N GLY A 44 20.69 -22.04 3.54
CA GLY A 44 20.55 -21.69 2.12
C GLY A 44 19.19 -22.06 1.53
N VAL A 45 18.66 -23.24 1.88
CA VAL A 45 17.30 -23.66 1.49
C VAL A 45 16.23 -22.76 2.11
N GLU A 46 16.34 -22.44 3.41
CA GLU A 46 15.40 -21.56 4.10
C GLU A 46 15.34 -20.16 3.49
N ILE A 47 16.51 -19.59 3.14
CA ILE A 47 16.58 -18.32 2.43
C ILE A 47 15.89 -18.41 1.07
N THR A 48 16.20 -19.45 0.29
CA THR A 48 15.62 -19.64 -1.06
C THR A 48 14.10 -19.75 -1.01
N ASN A 49 13.56 -20.50 -0.04
CA ASN A 49 12.12 -20.65 0.14
C ASN A 49 11.44 -19.32 0.50
N LYS A 50 12.06 -18.51 1.37
CA LYS A 50 11.55 -17.18 1.71
C LYS A 50 11.55 -16.23 0.51
N PHE A 51 12.63 -16.20 -0.27
CA PHE A 51 12.68 -15.39 -1.49
C PHE A 51 11.65 -15.83 -2.53
N SER A 52 11.47 -17.14 -2.74
CA SER A 52 10.43 -17.66 -3.63
C SER A 52 9.02 -17.29 -3.18
N GLY A 53 8.77 -17.25 -1.86
CA GLY A 53 7.50 -16.75 -1.31
C GLY A 53 7.27 -15.28 -1.65
N LEU A 54 8.28 -14.43 -1.43
CA LEU A 54 8.20 -13.00 -1.76
C LEU A 54 8.00 -12.74 -3.26
N ASP A 55 8.64 -13.52 -4.13
CA ASP A 55 8.46 -13.42 -5.58
C ASP A 55 7.03 -13.78 -6.01
N THR A 56 6.45 -14.82 -5.37
CA THR A 56 5.05 -15.21 -5.58
C THR A 56 4.09 -14.10 -5.13
N ASP A 57 4.34 -13.51 -3.95
CA ASP A 57 3.52 -12.42 -3.41
C ASP A 57 3.58 -11.18 -4.32
N LEU A 58 4.78 -10.83 -4.82
CA LEU A 58 4.96 -9.72 -5.75
C LEU A 58 4.19 -9.94 -7.06
N GLN A 59 4.31 -11.12 -7.67
CA GLN A 59 3.57 -11.47 -8.88
C GLN A 59 2.05 -11.42 -8.67
N SER A 60 1.57 -11.82 -7.49
CA SER A 60 0.15 -11.70 -7.13
C SER A 60 -0.29 -10.22 -7.06
N MET A 61 0.50 -9.37 -6.40
CA MET A 61 0.21 -7.94 -6.28
C MET A 61 0.20 -7.25 -7.65
N GLU A 62 1.17 -7.53 -8.52
CA GLU A 62 1.23 -6.99 -9.88
C GLU A 62 0.00 -7.42 -10.71
N SER A 63 -0.39 -8.69 -10.63
CA SER A 63 -1.59 -9.20 -11.29
C SER A 63 -2.86 -8.49 -10.83
N ASP A 64 -2.98 -8.23 -9.52
CA ASP A 64 -4.15 -7.57 -8.96
C ASP A 64 -4.21 -6.08 -9.28
N ILE A 65 -3.06 -5.39 -9.34
CA ILE A 65 -2.97 -4.00 -9.80
C ILE A 65 -3.35 -3.94 -11.29
N ALA A 66 -2.83 -4.85 -12.12
CA ALA A 66 -3.11 -4.88 -13.56
C ALA A 66 -4.59 -5.12 -13.91
N LYS A 67 -5.35 -5.74 -13.01
CA LYS A 67 -6.81 -5.93 -13.19
C LYS A 67 -7.63 -4.69 -12.83
N ARG A 68 -7.07 -3.72 -12.10
CA ARG A 68 -7.80 -2.52 -11.69
C ARG A 68 -7.89 -1.54 -12.85
N ASN A 69 -9.10 -1.06 -13.11
CA ASN A 69 -9.32 -0.01 -14.10
C ASN A 69 -9.05 1.36 -13.47
N PHE A 70 -7.93 1.98 -13.83
CA PHE A 70 -7.59 3.33 -13.40
C PHE A 70 -8.06 4.36 -14.43
N GLU A 71 -8.74 5.40 -13.95
CA GLU A 71 -9.08 6.56 -14.76
C GLU A 71 -7.97 7.61 -14.67
N LYS A 72 -7.66 8.30 -15.77
CA LYS A 72 -6.60 9.32 -15.80
C LYS A 72 -7.19 10.73 -15.85
N TYR A 73 -6.68 11.61 -15.00
CA TYR A 73 -7.06 13.02 -15.02
C TYR A 73 -5.90 13.89 -14.53
N ASN A 74 -5.63 14.99 -15.24
CA ASN A 74 -4.61 15.99 -14.88
C ASN A 74 -3.20 15.45 -14.55
N GLY A 75 -2.81 14.30 -15.10
CA GLY A 75 -1.52 13.66 -14.81
C GLY A 75 -1.52 12.72 -13.60
N HIS A 76 -2.68 12.50 -12.98
CA HIS A 76 -2.91 11.58 -11.87
C HIS A 76 -3.79 10.40 -12.33
N CYS A 77 -3.83 9.35 -11.50
CA CYS A 77 -4.49 8.09 -11.78
C CYS A 77 -5.41 7.74 -10.62
N TYR A 78 -6.67 7.46 -10.92
CA TYR A 78 -7.71 7.31 -9.93
C TYR A 78 -8.32 5.92 -10.01
N TYR A 79 -8.45 5.27 -8.87
CA TYR A 79 -9.13 3.98 -8.75
C TYR A 79 -10.39 4.14 -7.91
N PHE A 80 -11.53 3.77 -8.50
CA PHE A 80 -12.83 3.79 -7.83
C PHE A 80 -13.09 2.40 -7.22
N GLY A 81 -12.88 2.29 -5.91
CA GLY A 81 -13.10 1.06 -5.16
C GLY A 81 -14.58 0.70 -5.06
N GLU A 82 -14.92 -0.51 -5.52
CA GLU A 82 -16.30 -1.01 -5.48
C GLU A 82 -16.70 -1.58 -4.12
N ASP A 83 -15.72 -2.10 -3.36
CA ASP A 83 -15.92 -2.62 -2.01
C ASP A 83 -16.25 -1.50 -1.02
N ARG A 84 -17.02 -1.84 0.01
CA ARG A 84 -17.38 -0.91 1.10
C ARG A 84 -16.53 -1.17 2.33
N LEU A 85 -15.71 -0.21 2.71
CA LEU A 85 -14.71 -0.33 3.78
C LEU A 85 -14.80 0.84 4.75
N SER A 86 -14.29 0.62 5.97
CA SER A 86 -14.00 1.73 6.89
C SER A 86 -12.95 2.64 6.27
N TRP A 87 -12.94 3.91 6.69
CA TRP A 87 -12.01 4.89 6.12
C TRP A 87 -10.55 4.45 6.24
N PHE A 88 -10.15 3.89 7.39
CA PHE A 88 -8.79 3.38 7.61
C PHE A 88 -8.45 2.19 6.70
N ASN A 89 -9.41 1.29 6.45
CA ASN A 89 -9.19 0.15 5.55
C ASN A 89 -9.15 0.61 4.08
N ALA A 90 -9.95 1.61 3.71
CA ALA A 90 -9.91 2.21 2.38
C ALA A 90 -8.57 2.91 2.13
N GLN A 91 -8.08 3.71 3.08
CA GLN A 91 -6.75 4.31 3.04
C GLN A 91 -5.65 3.27 2.89
N ARG A 92 -5.71 2.18 3.67
CA ARG A 92 -4.77 1.07 3.54
C ARG A 92 -4.81 0.43 2.14
N ASN A 93 -6.01 0.23 1.58
CA ASN A 93 -6.17 -0.32 0.24
C ASN A 93 -5.58 0.60 -0.84
N CYS A 94 -5.71 1.92 -0.69
CA CYS A 94 -5.07 2.86 -1.60
C CYS A 94 -3.54 2.83 -1.49
N GLN A 95 -3.00 2.69 -0.28
CA GLN A 95 -1.55 2.55 -0.06
C GLN A 95 -0.99 1.25 -0.65
N LEU A 96 -1.75 0.16 -0.63
CA LEU A 96 -1.35 -1.12 -1.25
C LEU A 96 -1.21 -1.05 -2.77
N ILE A 97 -1.86 -0.07 -3.42
CA ILE A 97 -1.71 0.19 -4.86
C ILE A 97 -0.81 1.40 -5.16
N GLY A 98 0.00 1.82 -4.17
CA GLY A 98 0.98 2.89 -4.31
C GLY A 98 0.41 4.31 -4.27
N GLY A 99 -0.83 4.48 -3.83
CA GLY A 99 -1.51 5.76 -3.73
C GLY A 99 -2.00 6.09 -2.32
N ASN A 100 -2.91 7.06 -2.22
CA ASN A 100 -3.65 7.37 -1.00
C ASN A 100 -5.15 7.50 -1.35
N LEU A 101 -6.02 7.61 -0.35
CA LEU A 101 -7.34 8.18 -0.62
C LEU A 101 -7.17 9.55 -1.28
N VAL A 102 -8.04 9.86 -2.25
CA VAL A 102 -7.90 11.02 -3.13
C VAL A 102 -7.82 12.34 -2.36
N LYS A 103 -6.86 13.19 -2.74
CA LYS A 103 -6.83 14.62 -2.41
C LYS A 103 -7.63 15.36 -3.46
N ILE A 104 -8.40 16.37 -3.07
CA ILE A 104 -9.14 17.20 -4.03
C ILE A 104 -8.61 18.62 -3.94
N ASP A 105 -7.82 19.01 -4.94
CA ASP A 105 -7.11 20.29 -4.97
C ASP A 105 -7.99 21.43 -5.47
N ASP A 106 -8.95 21.15 -6.37
CA ASP A 106 -9.82 22.18 -6.94
C ASP A 106 -11.22 21.69 -7.37
N SER A 107 -12.03 22.64 -7.83
CA SER A 107 -13.40 22.38 -8.27
C SER A 107 -13.51 21.58 -9.56
N SER A 108 -12.50 21.65 -10.43
CA SER A 108 -12.48 20.91 -11.69
C SER A 108 -12.26 19.43 -11.41
N GLU A 109 -11.31 19.11 -10.54
CA GLU A 109 -11.09 17.75 -10.04
C GLU A 109 -12.32 17.21 -9.32
N ASN A 110 -12.92 17.97 -8.40
CA ASN A 110 -14.13 17.53 -7.71
C ASN A 110 -15.27 17.19 -8.69
N SER A 111 -15.46 18.04 -9.71
CA SER A 111 -16.50 17.85 -10.73
C SER A 111 -16.21 16.62 -11.58
N TRP A 112 -14.95 16.41 -11.95
CA TRP A 112 -14.51 15.23 -12.68
C TRP A 112 -14.73 13.95 -11.86
N LEU A 113 -14.32 13.94 -10.59
CA LEU A 113 -14.59 12.83 -9.67
C LEU A 113 -16.08 12.51 -9.63
N LYS A 114 -16.93 13.53 -9.42
CA LYS A 114 -18.37 13.33 -9.37
C LYS A 114 -18.93 12.71 -10.66
N SER A 115 -18.42 13.11 -11.84
CA SER A 115 -18.84 12.53 -13.13
C SER A 115 -18.41 11.08 -13.35
N ASN A 116 -17.36 10.60 -12.67
CA ASN A 116 -16.87 9.22 -12.76
C ASN A 116 -17.41 8.30 -11.65
N THR A 117 -18.09 8.86 -10.64
CA THR A 117 -18.78 8.07 -9.62
C THR A 117 -20.12 7.52 -10.12
N ASN A 118 -20.45 6.29 -9.73
CA ASN A 118 -21.69 5.59 -10.11
C ASN A 118 -22.69 5.40 -8.95
N GLY A 119 -22.36 5.91 -7.75
CA GLY A 119 -23.22 5.77 -6.57
C GLY A 119 -24.49 6.62 -6.65
N ALA A 120 -25.56 6.13 -5.99
CA ALA A 120 -26.83 6.83 -5.84
C ALA A 120 -27.44 6.56 -4.46
N GLY A 121 -28.37 7.42 -4.02
CA GLY A 121 -29.07 7.26 -2.74
C GLY A 121 -28.29 7.86 -1.56
N THR A 122 -28.27 7.18 -0.42
CA THR A 122 -27.53 7.62 0.77
C THR A 122 -26.12 7.02 0.80
N GLY A 123 -25.12 7.85 1.11
CA GLY A 123 -23.72 7.47 1.18
C GLY A 123 -22.84 8.19 0.17
N GLY A 124 -21.60 7.71 0.05
CA GLY A 124 -20.58 8.38 -0.74
C GLY A 124 -19.34 7.54 -0.95
N TYR A 125 -18.29 8.19 -1.43
CA TYR A 125 -16.94 7.63 -1.54
C TYR A 125 -16.04 8.30 -0.51
N TRP A 126 -15.32 7.51 0.29
CA TRP A 126 -14.25 8.04 1.12
C TRP A 126 -13.23 8.81 0.28
N ILE A 127 -12.83 9.97 0.79
CA ILE A 127 -11.74 10.80 0.28
C ILE A 127 -10.66 10.91 1.36
N GLY A 128 -9.48 11.43 1.01
CA GLY A 128 -8.32 11.48 1.90
C GLY A 128 -8.40 12.54 2.99
N LEU A 129 -9.54 13.21 3.14
CA LEU A 129 -9.74 14.28 4.11
C LEU A 129 -10.24 13.72 5.45
N TYR A 130 -9.57 14.14 6.53
CA TYR A 130 -9.89 13.77 7.90
C TYR A 130 -9.44 14.88 8.86
N ASP A 131 -9.91 14.88 10.10
CA ASP A 131 -9.37 15.74 11.15
C ASP A 131 -8.93 14.92 12.39
N LEU A 132 -7.91 15.43 13.07
CA LEU A 132 -7.44 14.90 14.38
C LEU A 132 -7.76 15.88 15.50
N VAL A 133 -7.85 17.15 15.14
CA VAL A 133 -8.30 18.25 15.97
C VAL A 133 -9.55 18.76 15.27
N GLU A 134 -10.68 18.68 15.98
CA GLU A 134 -11.99 19.05 15.45
C GLU A 134 -11.96 20.36 14.64
N GLY A 135 -12.37 20.28 13.37
CA GLY A 135 -12.46 21.41 12.46
C GLY A 135 -11.16 21.75 11.70
N GLU A 136 -10.04 21.11 12.04
CA GLU A 136 -8.76 21.23 11.32
C GLU A 136 -8.52 20.02 10.41
N PHE A 137 -9.20 20.06 9.25
CA PHE A 137 -9.11 19.00 8.26
C PHE A 137 -7.79 19.02 7.48
N ARG A 138 -7.21 17.83 7.31
CA ARG A 138 -5.95 17.59 6.60
C ARG A 138 -6.07 16.42 5.62
N TRP A 139 -5.23 16.42 4.60
CA TRP A 139 -5.18 15.34 3.61
C TRP A 139 -4.21 14.23 4.02
N THR A 140 -4.55 12.97 3.75
CA THR A 140 -3.70 11.82 4.12
C THR A 140 -2.37 11.76 3.37
N ASN A 141 -2.33 12.26 2.14
CA ASN A 141 -1.18 12.15 1.25
C ASN A 141 0.01 13.06 1.67
N ASP A 142 -0.26 14.29 2.11
CA ASP A 142 0.76 15.31 2.40
C ASP A 142 0.58 16.02 3.75
N GLN A 143 -0.51 15.74 4.47
CA GLN A 143 -0.87 16.35 5.75
C GLN A 143 -1.16 17.86 5.67
N GLU A 144 -1.31 18.42 4.46
CA GLU A 144 -1.66 19.82 4.27
C GLU A 144 -3.06 20.11 4.81
N VAL A 145 -3.23 21.29 5.39
CA VAL A 145 -4.55 21.79 5.80
C VAL A 145 -5.36 22.08 4.54
N VAL A 146 -6.62 21.65 4.55
CA VAL A 146 -7.51 21.83 3.40
C VAL A 146 -7.69 23.30 3.00
N SER A 147 -7.39 23.60 1.74
CA SER A 147 -7.52 24.93 1.15
C SER A 147 -8.80 25.05 0.31
N TYR A 148 -9.00 24.13 -0.62
CA TYR A 148 -10.25 23.98 -1.37
C TYR A 148 -11.29 23.21 -0.55
N LYS A 149 -12.51 23.76 -0.43
CA LYS A 149 -13.59 23.16 0.36
C LYS A 149 -14.87 23.05 -0.47
N ASN A 150 -15.47 21.87 -0.46
CA ASN A 150 -16.76 21.62 -1.12
C ASN A 150 -17.78 20.92 -0.19
N PHE A 151 -17.76 21.25 1.11
CA PHE A 151 -18.72 20.69 2.06
C PHE A 151 -20.16 21.04 1.68
N ARG A 152 -21.08 20.11 1.96
CA ARG A 152 -22.52 20.36 1.83
C ARG A 152 -22.96 21.40 2.85
N SER A 153 -24.04 22.11 2.55
CA SER A 153 -24.65 23.06 3.49
C SER A 153 -24.93 22.39 4.84
N GLY A 154 -24.44 23.00 5.91
CA GLY A 154 -24.55 22.48 7.27
C GLY A 154 -23.45 21.48 7.68
N LYS A 155 -22.49 21.17 6.81
CA LYS A 155 -21.34 20.32 7.12
C LYS A 155 -20.01 21.09 7.09
N PRO A 156 -18.96 20.62 7.78
CA PRO A 156 -19.00 19.56 8.79
C PRO A 156 -19.81 19.97 10.03
N ASP A 157 -20.48 19.02 10.70
CA ASP A 157 -21.28 19.27 11.92
C ASP A 157 -20.84 18.43 13.12
N ASN A 158 -19.85 17.55 12.92
CA ASN A 158 -19.37 16.57 13.87
C ASN A 158 -20.49 15.88 14.65
N ALA A 159 -21.45 15.28 13.92
CA ALA A 159 -22.63 14.72 14.55
C ALA A 159 -22.29 13.68 15.64
N GLY A 160 -22.62 14.01 16.89
CA GLY A 160 -22.35 13.15 18.03
C GLY A 160 -20.87 13.07 18.45
N GLY A 161 -20.01 13.95 17.94
CA GLY A 161 -18.61 14.09 18.36
C GLY A 161 -17.69 12.97 17.88
N ARG A 162 -17.95 12.40 16.69
CA ARG A 162 -17.28 11.19 16.17
C ARG A 162 -17.10 11.19 14.64
N GLU A 163 -17.35 12.31 13.96
CA GLU A 163 -17.32 12.37 12.50
C GLU A 163 -15.99 12.96 12.00
N ASP A 164 -14.93 12.17 12.12
CA ASP A 164 -13.57 12.68 11.84
C ASP A 164 -13.09 12.40 10.39
N CYS A 165 -13.92 11.73 9.58
CA CYS A 165 -13.55 11.28 8.22
C CYS A 165 -14.54 11.79 7.18
N VAL A 166 -14.05 12.14 6.00
CA VAL A 166 -14.88 12.82 5.00
C VAL A 166 -15.12 11.94 3.78
N TYR A 167 -16.34 12.02 3.24
CA TYR A 167 -16.71 11.37 2.00
C TYR A 167 -17.30 12.35 0.97
N LEU A 168 -17.14 12.03 -0.31
CA LEU A 168 -17.80 12.67 -1.44
C LEU A 168 -19.21 12.07 -1.62
N TYR A 169 -20.24 12.88 -1.41
CA TYR A 169 -21.64 12.47 -1.42
C TYR A 169 -22.10 12.07 -2.83
N TYR A 170 -22.75 10.90 -2.93
CA TYR A 170 -23.16 10.34 -4.21
C TYR A 170 -23.98 11.29 -5.07
N ASN A 171 -24.91 12.06 -4.50
CA ASN A 171 -25.88 12.78 -5.31
C ASN A 171 -25.33 14.11 -5.85
N THR A 172 -24.57 14.85 -5.03
CA THR A 172 -24.14 16.22 -5.39
C THR A 172 -22.63 16.35 -5.61
N GLY A 173 -21.83 15.39 -5.16
CA GLY A 173 -20.37 15.49 -5.19
C GLY A 173 -19.80 16.46 -4.15
N GLN A 174 -20.64 16.97 -3.25
CA GLN A 174 -20.24 17.74 -2.08
C GLN A 174 -19.77 16.82 -0.95
N TRP A 175 -19.06 17.37 0.01
CA TRP A 175 -18.44 16.61 1.08
C TRP A 175 -19.26 16.61 2.36
N GLU A 176 -19.21 15.51 3.10
CA GLU A 176 -19.74 15.41 4.45
C GLU A 176 -18.73 14.67 5.34
N ASP A 177 -18.57 15.16 6.56
CA ASP A 177 -17.95 14.43 7.65
C ASP A 177 -18.84 13.27 8.10
N TYR A 178 -18.20 12.19 8.55
CA TYR A 178 -18.87 10.94 8.90
C TYR A 178 -18.00 10.05 9.81
N PRO A 179 -18.61 9.12 10.59
CA PRO A 179 -17.81 8.25 11.45
C PRO A 179 -16.92 7.32 10.63
N CYS A 180 -15.61 7.40 10.88
CA CYS A 180 -14.57 6.64 10.16
C CYS A 180 -14.77 5.12 10.15
N LYS A 181 -15.52 4.59 11.12
CA LYS A 181 -15.80 3.15 11.26
C LYS A 181 -16.89 2.65 10.30
N ASN A 182 -17.62 3.54 9.65
CA ASN A 182 -18.69 3.16 8.74
C ASN A 182 -18.11 2.69 7.40
N ASN A 183 -18.83 1.82 6.71
CA ASN A 183 -18.35 1.24 5.46
C ASN A 183 -18.93 1.98 4.24
N LEU A 184 -18.07 2.64 3.47
CA LEU A 184 -18.39 3.32 2.21
C LEU A 184 -17.48 2.82 1.07
N LYS A 185 -17.87 3.10 -0.18
CA LYS A 185 -16.94 2.99 -1.32
C LYS A 185 -15.80 4.02 -1.13
N TYR A 186 -14.77 3.97 -1.97
CA TYR A 186 -13.61 4.84 -1.79
C TYR A 186 -12.96 5.19 -3.13
N ILE A 187 -12.25 6.31 -3.16
CA ILE A 187 -11.49 6.73 -4.34
C ILE A 187 -10.03 6.82 -3.93
N CYS A 188 -9.17 6.09 -4.63
CA CYS A 188 -7.74 6.20 -4.50
C CYS A 188 -7.18 7.11 -5.59
N GLU A 189 -6.09 7.79 -5.29
CA GLU A 189 -5.32 8.59 -6.21
C GLU A 189 -3.83 8.20 -6.13
N ASN A 190 -3.19 8.11 -7.29
CA ASN A 190 -1.76 7.88 -7.46
C ASN A 190 -1.19 8.90 -8.44
N VAL A 191 0.03 9.38 -8.16
CA VAL A 191 0.79 10.29 -9.04
C VAL A 191 1.29 9.57 -10.30
N PHE A 192 1.46 8.24 -10.27
CA PHE A 192 1.96 7.46 -11.40
C PHE A 192 0.97 6.38 -11.85
N CYS A 193 0.72 6.33 -13.16
CA CYS A 193 -0.09 5.27 -13.76
C CYS A 193 0.87 4.17 -14.22
N TYR A 194 0.62 2.93 -13.81
CA TYR A 194 1.33 1.75 -14.30
C TYR A 194 0.73 1.25 -15.61
#